data_AF-P39431-F1
#
_entry.id   AF-P39431-F1
#
_cell.length_a   1.000
_cell.length_b   1.000
_cell.length_c   1.000
_cell.angle_alpha   90.00
_cell.angle_beta   90.00
_cell.angle_gamma   90.00
#
_symmetry.space_group_name_H-M   'P 1'
#
loop_
_entity.id
_entity.type
_entity.pdbx_description
1 polymer ?
#
loop_
_entity_poly.entity_id
_entity_poly.type
_entity_poly.pdbx_seq_one_letter_code
_entity_poly.pdbx_strand_id
1 'polypeptide(L)' 'PLPEIILNKVREGEALGPVMSQYTGIDEIGRKEGAIGVFTKGVLTRSGVYHQAVVLALSPFHNAIYR' A
#
# COMPACT_ATOMS: atom_id res chain seq x y z
N PRO A 1 7.12 -6.12 -6.12
CA PRO A 1 6.73 -7.41 -5.48
C PRO A 1 7.05 -7.34 -3.98
N LEU A 2 6.33 -8.09 -3.15
CA LEU A 2 6.62 -8.18 -1.71
C LEU A 2 7.89 -9.02 -1.48
N PRO A 3 8.81 -8.67 -0.56
CA PRO A 3 9.98 -9.49 -0.25
C PRO A 3 9.60 -10.93 0.15
N GLU A 4 10.35 -11.94 -0.33
CA GLU A 4 10.03 -13.37 -0.09
C GLU A 4 9.93 -13.71 1.40
N ILE A 5 10.73 -13.09 2.27
CA ILE A 5 10.66 -13.31 3.72
C ILE A 5 9.30 -12.94 4.32
N ILE A 6 8.65 -11.90 3.79
CA ILE A 6 7.31 -11.48 4.21
C ILE A 6 6.27 -12.37 3.55
N LEU A 7 6.46 -12.69 2.27
CA LEU A 7 5.54 -13.53 1.51
C LEU A 7 5.43 -14.95 2.08
N ASN A 8 6.54 -15.54 2.54
CA ASN A 8 6.55 -16.89 3.13
C ASN A 8 5.71 -16.94 4.41
N LYS A 9 5.88 -15.97 5.33
CA LYS A 9 5.04 -15.86 6.53
C LYS A 9 3.55 -15.72 6.19
N VAL A 10 3.22 -14.92 5.18
CA VAL A 10 1.83 -14.77 4.72
C VAL A 10 1.28 -16.07 4.12
N ARG A 11 2.11 -16.82 3.37
CA ARG A 11 1.74 -18.15 2.84
C ARG A 11 1.54 -19.19 3.95
N GLU A 12 2.26 -19.06 5.06
CA GLU A 12 2.10 -19.87 6.27
C GLU A 12 0.82 -19.52 7.07
N GLY A 13 0.05 -18.52 6.61
CA GLY A 13 -1.23 -18.13 7.19
C GLY A 13 -1.15 -16.94 8.14
N GLU A 14 0.03 -16.33 8.32
CA GLU A 14 0.15 -15.12 9.12
C GLU A 14 -0.51 -13.93 8.40
N ALA A 15 -1.23 -13.09 9.14
CA ALA A 15 -1.79 -11.87 8.58
C ALA A 15 -0.67 -10.87 8.22
N LEU A 16 -0.74 -10.27 7.03
CA LEU A 16 0.27 -9.33 6.53
C LEU A 16 0.53 -8.16 7.49
N GLY A 17 -0.51 -7.64 8.15
CA GLY A 17 -0.38 -6.53 9.11
C GLY A 17 0.61 -6.84 10.23
N PRO A 18 0.36 -7.87 11.08
CA PRO A 18 1.30 -8.33 12.09
C PRO A 18 2.71 -8.65 11.55
N VAL A 19 2.81 -9.32 10.41
CA VAL A 19 4.12 -9.63 9.79
C VAL A 19 4.88 -8.34 9.46
N MET A 20 4.21 -7.37 8.87
CA MET A 20 4.82 -6.06 8.56
C MET A 20 5.21 -5.32 9.84
N SER A 21 4.37 -5.33 10.88
CA SER A 21 4.73 -4.73 12.18
C SER A 21 5.99 -5.36 12.77
N GLN A 22 6.08 -6.69 12.76
CA GLN A 22 7.26 -7.43 13.23
C GLN A 22 8.51 -7.07 12.42
N TYR A 23 8.41 -7.01 11.09
CA TYR A 23 9.54 -6.74 10.21
C TYR A 23 10.03 -5.29 10.29
N THR A 24 9.13 -4.35 10.49
CA THR A 24 9.43 -2.91 10.46
C THR A 24 9.66 -2.30 11.84
N GLY A 25 9.23 -2.98 12.91
CA GLY A 25 9.19 -2.45 14.27
C GLY A 25 8.10 -1.39 14.48
N ILE A 26 7.18 -1.21 13.53
CA ILE A 26 6.12 -0.20 13.59
C ILE A 26 4.80 -0.86 14.02
N ASP A 27 4.38 -0.60 15.25
CA ASP A 27 3.07 -1.03 15.74
C ASP A 27 1.93 -0.42 14.93
N GLU A 28 0.89 -1.22 14.72
CA GLU A 28 -0.30 -0.87 13.93
C GLU A 28 0.06 -0.18 12.60
N ILE A 29 1.08 -0.69 11.88
CA ILE A 29 1.56 -0.08 10.63
C ILE A 29 0.43 0.21 9.61
N GLY A 30 -0.63 -0.61 9.62
CA GLY A 30 -1.84 -0.40 8.81
C GLY A 30 -2.62 0.89 9.12
N ARG A 31 -2.41 1.53 10.28
CA ARG A 31 -2.97 2.83 10.68
C ARG A 31 -1.99 4.00 10.47
N LYS A 32 -0.74 3.72 10.12
CA LYS A 32 0.32 4.72 9.89
C LYS A 32 0.60 4.87 8.39
N GLU A 33 1.86 4.92 7.99
CA GLU A 33 2.27 5.04 6.59
C GLU A 33 2.00 3.77 5.76
N GLY A 34 1.83 2.61 6.41
CA GLY A 34 1.61 1.33 5.75
C GLY A 34 2.84 0.85 4.97
N ALA A 35 2.66 -0.23 4.21
CA ALA A 35 3.71 -0.77 3.34
C ALA A 35 4.18 0.24 2.28
N ILE A 36 3.29 1.12 1.79
CA ILE A 36 3.64 2.14 0.79
C ILE A 36 4.74 3.06 1.34
N GLY A 37 4.56 3.64 2.54
CA GLY A 37 5.58 4.52 3.13
C GLY A 37 6.89 3.79 3.39
N VAL A 38 6.82 2.61 4.02
CA VAL A 38 8.00 1.80 4.37
C VAL A 38 8.84 1.46 3.14
N PHE A 39 8.24 0.88 2.09
CA PHE A 39 8.99 0.44 0.92
C PHE A 39 9.42 1.57 -0.02
N THR A 40 8.82 2.75 0.11
CA THR A 40 9.23 3.94 -0.65
C THR A 40 10.09 4.89 0.15
N LYS A 41 10.52 4.52 1.37
CA LYS A 41 11.30 5.37 2.28
C LYS A 41 10.62 6.73 2.53
N GLY A 42 9.30 6.73 2.68
CA GLY A 42 8.49 7.93 2.91
C GLY A 42 8.26 8.82 1.69
N VAL A 43 8.77 8.46 0.49
CA VAL A 43 8.57 9.23 -0.73
C VAL A 43 7.09 9.25 -1.15
N LEU A 44 6.36 8.15 -0.90
CA LEU A 44 4.93 8.07 -1.17
C LEU A 44 4.13 7.88 0.12
N THR A 45 2.94 8.48 0.16
CA THR A 45 1.95 8.28 1.21
C THR A 45 0.70 7.60 0.65
N ARG A 46 -0.03 6.85 1.48
CA ARG A 46 -1.30 6.23 1.08
C ARG A 46 -2.31 7.27 0.59
N SER A 47 -2.45 8.37 1.32
CA SER A 47 -3.36 9.46 0.94
C SER A 47 -3.02 10.04 -0.42
N GLY A 48 -1.73 10.26 -0.73
CA GLY A 48 -1.29 10.76 -2.03
C GLY A 48 -1.57 9.76 -3.17
N VAL A 49 -1.26 8.49 -2.96
CA VAL A 49 -1.53 7.42 -3.93
C VAL A 49 -3.04 7.28 -4.18
N TYR A 50 -3.86 7.30 -3.13
CA TYR A 50 -5.32 7.19 -3.26
C TYR A 50 -5.94 8.41 -3.92
N HIS A 51 -5.45 9.61 -3.62
CA HIS A 51 -5.88 10.81 -4.33
C HIS A 51 -5.68 10.66 -5.84
N GLN A 52 -4.47 10.25 -6.26
CA GLN A 52 -4.17 10.02 -7.67
C GLN A 52 -5.04 8.89 -8.27
N ALA A 53 -5.23 7.79 -7.54
CA ALA A 53 -6.06 6.68 -7.99
C ALA A 53 -7.53 7.09 -8.22
N VAL A 54 -8.10 7.90 -7.31
CA VAL A 54 -9.46 8.44 -7.47
C VAL A 54 -9.55 9.37 -8.68
N VAL A 55 -8.58 10.28 -8.85
CA VAL A 55 -8.53 11.16 -10.02
C VAL A 55 -8.47 10.34 -11.31
N LEU A 56 -7.62 9.32 -11.36
CA LEU A 56 -7.51 8.42 -12.51
C LEU A 56 -8.80 7.65 -12.76
N ALA A 57 -9.46 7.14 -11.72
CA ALA A 57 -10.75 6.45 -11.82
C ALA A 57 -11.86 7.35 -12.38
N LEU A 58 -11.76 8.67 -12.18
CA LEU A 58 -12.70 9.65 -12.71
C LEU A 58 -12.39 10.10 -14.16
N SER A 59 -11.36 9.55 -14.80
CA SER A 59 -11.01 9.88 -16.19
C SER A 59 -12.17 9.74 -17.18
N PRO A 60 -13.03 8.69 -17.11
CA PRO A 60 -14.17 8.56 -18.02
C PRO A 60 -15.18 9.70 -17.96
N PHE A 61 -15.27 10.41 -16.83
CA PHE A 61 -16.23 11.50 -16.64
C PHE A 61 -15.73 12.85 -17.15
N HIS A 62 -14.42 13.01 -17.34
CA HIS A 62 -13.79 14.29 -17.71
C HIS A 62 -13.05 14.23 -19.05
N ASN A 63 -12.98 13.06 -19.70
CA ASN A 63 -12.33 12.89 -20.99
C ASN A 63 -13.35 12.42 -22.04
N ALA A 64 -13.52 13.22 -23.08
CA ALA A 64 -14.49 13.00 -24.15
C ALA A 64 -14.27 11.68 -24.93
N ILE A 65 -13.05 11.11 -24.89
CA ILE A 65 -12.76 9.84 -25.57
C ILE A 65 -13.53 8.65 -24.99
N TYR A 66 -14.06 8.76 -23.78
CA TYR A 66 -14.86 7.72 -23.12
C TYR A 66 -16.38 7.86 -23.35
N ARG A 67 -16.84 8.82 -24.16
CA ARG A 67 -18.25 8.94 -24.58
C ARG A 67 -18.46 8.28 -25.93
#